data_AF-A0A662SU99-F1
#
_entry.id   AF-A0A662SU99-F1
#
_cell.length_a   1.000
_cell.length_b   1.000
_cell.length_c   1.000
_cell.angle_alpha   90.00
_cell.angle_beta   90.00
_cell.angle_gamma   90.00
#
_symmetry.space_group_name_H-M   'P 1'
#
loop_
_entity.id
_entity.type
_entity.pdbx_description
1 polymer ?
#
loop_
_entity_poly.entity_id
_entity_poly.type
_entity_poly.pdbx_seq_one_letter_code
_entity_poly.pdbx_strand_id
1 'polypeptide(L)'
;MLERELKYYWRGKMVSFLEVIKKLIPGSYFTSTGNPHAPEHMEQFVKEVKSKVPELADREDWDAENTVIEAVDWAINNICKSLDHRIKRGISCLREIGLFECFHPSTGKFYMVFDEETDADFGSWFFGFDLTRSREKAEKLFKELIEELE
;
A
#
# COMPACT_ATOMS: atom_id res chain seq x y z
N MET A 1 -5.61 6.91 -24.42
CA MET A 1 -4.36 7.27 -23.72
C MET A 1 -3.64 5.97 -23.43
N LEU A 2 -2.46 5.76 -24.01
CA LEU A 2 -1.65 4.59 -23.72
C LEU A 2 -0.97 4.81 -22.36
N GLU A 3 -1.52 4.22 -21.31
CA GLU A 3 -0.99 4.23 -19.96
C GLU A 3 0.41 3.59 -19.96
N ARG A 4 1.42 4.32 -19.46
CA ARG A 4 2.77 3.78 -19.29
C ARG A 4 2.77 2.90 -18.03
N GLU A 5 2.70 1.59 -18.21
CA GLU A 5 3.08 0.66 -17.14
C GLU A 5 4.53 0.94 -16.72
N LEU A 6 4.73 1.37 -15.48
CA LEU A 6 6.06 1.49 -14.90
C LEU A 6 6.65 0.08 -14.70
N LYS A 7 7.79 -0.16 -15.34
CA LYS A 7 8.48 -1.45 -15.40
C LYS A 7 9.91 -1.26 -14.95
N TYR A 8 10.30 -2.02 -13.92
CA TYR A 8 11.66 -2.01 -13.38
C TYR A 8 12.36 -3.32 -13.73
N TYR A 9 13.62 -3.22 -14.16
CA TYR A 9 14.47 -4.38 -14.43
C TYR A 9 15.40 -4.63 -13.24
N TRP A 10 15.34 -5.82 -12.66
CA TRP A 10 16.27 -6.26 -11.63
C TRP A 10 16.74 -7.68 -11.90
N ARG A 11 18.06 -7.88 -12.05
CA ARG A 11 18.69 -9.18 -12.39
C ARG A 11 17.98 -9.95 -13.52
N GLY A 12 17.52 -9.25 -14.56
CA GLY A 12 16.84 -9.85 -15.71
C GLY A 12 15.35 -10.20 -15.51
N LYS A 13 14.77 -9.96 -14.33
CA LYS A 13 13.32 -10.06 -14.09
C LYS A 13 12.70 -8.66 -14.20
N MET A 14 11.67 -8.53 -15.05
CA MET A 14 10.85 -7.33 -15.16
C MET A 14 9.77 -7.36 -14.08
N VAL A 15 9.71 -6.33 -13.24
CA VAL A 15 8.63 -6.15 -12.26
C VAL A 15 7.72 -5.01 -12.72
N SER A 16 6.44 -5.34 -12.89
CA SER A 16 5.38 -4.40 -13.20
C SER A 16 4.61 -4.06 -11.93
N PHE A 17 4.46 -2.78 -11.62
CA PHE A 17 3.66 -2.32 -10.47
C PHE A 17 2.21 -2.81 -10.53
N LEU A 18 1.64 -2.86 -11.72
CA LEU A 18 0.31 -3.42 -11.91
C LEU A 18 0.24 -4.90 -11.51
N GLU A 19 1.25 -5.69 -11.86
CA GLU A 19 1.28 -7.11 -11.48
C GLU A 19 1.54 -7.29 -9.98
N VAL A 20 2.32 -6.41 -9.34
CA VAL A 20 2.45 -6.38 -7.88
C VAL A 20 1.08 -6.19 -7.24
N ILE A 21 0.35 -5.13 -7.60
CA ILE A 21 -0.99 -4.83 -7.06
C ILE A 21 -1.96 -5.99 -7.34
N LYS A 22 -1.97 -6.51 -8.56
CA LYS A 22 -2.83 -7.63 -8.95
C LYS A 22 -2.64 -8.86 -8.07
N LYS A 23 -1.41 -9.20 -7.72
CA LYS A 23 -1.07 -10.37 -6.89
C LYS A 23 -1.33 -10.14 -5.40
N LEU A 24 -1.30 -8.88 -4.96
CA LEU A 24 -1.61 -8.52 -3.59
C LEU A 24 -3.13 -8.44 -3.35
N ILE A 25 -3.98 -8.46 -4.40
CA ILE A 25 -5.44 -8.51 -4.26
C ILE A 25 -5.94 -9.97 -4.08
N PRO A 26 -6.78 -10.25 -3.07
CA PRO A 26 -7.08 -9.41 -1.90
C PRO A 26 -6.02 -9.55 -0.81
N GLY A 27 -5.87 -8.54 0.03
CA GLY A 27 -4.98 -8.60 1.19
C GLY A 27 -4.85 -7.28 1.94
N SER A 28 -4.42 -7.38 3.19
CA SER A 28 -4.12 -6.27 4.08
C SER A 28 -2.64 -6.37 4.45
N TYR A 29 -1.91 -5.27 4.29
CA TYR A 29 -0.46 -5.23 4.49
C TYR A 29 -0.09 -3.94 5.20
N PHE A 30 0.92 -3.99 6.04
CA PHE A 30 1.47 -2.80 6.66
C PHE A 30 2.96 -2.96 6.96
N THR A 31 3.67 -1.84 7.00
CA THR A 31 5.06 -1.74 7.45
C THR A 31 5.23 -0.49 8.31
N SER A 32 6.33 -0.40 9.04
CA SER A 32 6.61 0.76 9.88
C SER A 32 8.10 0.92 10.18
N THR A 33 8.49 2.12 10.57
CA THR A 33 9.83 2.46 11.07
C THR A 33 9.75 3.28 12.36
N GLY A 34 10.88 3.44 13.06
CA GLY A 34 11.01 4.32 14.23
C GLY A 34 10.30 3.87 15.50
N ASN A 35 9.81 2.62 15.56
CA ASN A 35 9.24 2.01 16.77
C ASN A 35 9.90 0.66 17.08
N PRO A 36 9.81 0.15 18.34
CA PRO A 36 10.47 -1.11 18.73
C PRO A 36 10.03 -2.36 17.94
N HIS A 37 8.82 -2.34 17.37
CA HIS A 37 8.26 -3.45 16.59
C HIS A 37 8.51 -3.32 15.08
N ALA A 38 9.10 -2.21 14.62
CA ALA A 38 9.37 -1.95 13.21
C ALA A 38 10.12 -3.10 12.50
N PRO A 39 11.16 -3.73 13.09
CA PRO A 39 11.83 -4.86 12.44
C PRO A 39 10.89 -6.05 12.20
N GLU A 40 10.02 -6.34 13.17
CA GLU A 40 9.05 -7.45 13.07
C GLU A 40 7.97 -7.14 12.03
N HIS A 41 7.49 -5.89 12.00
CA HIS A 41 6.52 -5.42 11.00
C HIS A 41 7.08 -5.53 9.58
N MET A 42 8.32 -5.04 9.37
CA MET A 42 9.00 -5.14 8.07
C MET A 42 9.23 -6.60 7.66
N GLU A 43 9.70 -7.45 8.57
CA GLU A 43 9.93 -8.88 8.28
C GLU A 43 8.63 -9.57 7.86
N GLN A 44 7.53 -9.35 8.61
CA GLN A 44 6.22 -9.93 8.31
C GLN A 44 5.68 -9.43 6.97
N PHE A 45 5.74 -8.11 6.74
CA PHE A 45 5.34 -7.48 5.48
C PHE A 45 6.07 -8.11 4.29
N VAL A 46 7.41 -8.12 4.35
CA VAL A 46 8.25 -8.59 3.25
C VAL A 46 8.05 -10.08 3.02
N LYS A 47 7.95 -10.87 4.09
CA LYS A 47 7.67 -12.31 3.98
C LYS A 47 6.36 -12.59 3.27
N GLU A 48 5.29 -11.88 3.63
CA GLU A 48 3.99 -12.06 2.99
C GLU A 48 4.03 -11.59 1.53
N VAL A 49 4.58 -10.40 1.27
CA VAL A 49 4.75 -9.83 -0.07
C VAL A 49 5.53 -10.77 -0.98
N LYS A 50 6.69 -11.26 -0.55
CA LYS A 50 7.54 -12.16 -1.35
C LYS A 50 6.86 -13.51 -1.62
N SER A 51 6.01 -13.98 -0.70
CA SER A 51 5.22 -15.20 -0.92
C SER A 51 4.16 -15.03 -2.01
N LYS A 52 3.58 -13.83 -2.14
CA LYS A 52 2.55 -13.51 -3.14
C LYS A 52 3.11 -12.99 -4.45
N VAL A 53 4.29 -12.37 -4.42
CA VAL A 53 4.96 -11.75 -5.57
C VAL A 53 6.34 -12.39 -5.76
N PRO A 54 6.44 -13.57 -6.41
CA PRO A 54 7.69 -14.30 -6.57
C PRO A 54 8.81 -13.53 -7.29
N GLU A 55 8.47 -12.49 -8.04
CA GLU A 55 9.43 -11.60 -8.69
C GLU A 55 10.23 -10.75 -7.69
N LEU A 56 9.73 -10.59 -6.47
CA LEU A 56 10.40 -9.90 -5.37
C LEU A 56 11.19 -10.86 -4.46
N ALA A 57 11.05 -12.18 -4.63
CA ALA A 57 11.61 -13.17 -3.70
C ALA A 57 13.13 -13.04 -3.49
N ASP A 58 13.85 -12.72 -4.56
CA ASP A 58 15.32 -12.59 -4.55
C ASP A 58 15.80 -11.17 -4.18
N ARG A 59 14.89 -10.19 -4.06
CA ARG A 59 15.26 -8.80 -3.74
C ARG A 59 15.63 -8.67 -2.27
N GLU A 60 16.42 -7.65 -1.93
CA GLU A 60 16.63 -7.27 -0.55
C GLU A 60 15.29 -6.84 0.08
N ASP A 61 15.17 -6.96 1.40
CA ASP A 61 13.89 -6.72 2.07
C ASP A 61 13.41 -5.27 1.90
N TRP A 62 14.33 -4.31 2.03
CA TRP A 62 14.05 -2.88 1.80
C TRP A 62 13.67 -2.58 0.34
N ASP A 63 14.29 -3.27 -0.63
CA ASP A 63 13.96 -3.14 -2.05
C ASP A 63 12.54 -3.67 -2.33
N ALA A 64 12.19 -4.81 -1.73
CA ALA A 64 10.87 -5.41 -1.86
C ALA A 64 9.79 -4.51 -1.23
N GLU A 65 10.08 -3.96 -0.05
CA GLU A 65 9.23 -3.00 0.64
C GLU A 65 8.95 -1.76 -0.22
N ASN A 66 10.00 -1.06 -0.64
CA ASN A 66 9.89 0.14 -1.48
C ASN A 66 9.15 -0.14 -2.80
N THR A 67 9.41 -1.30 -3.41
CA THR A 67 8.71 -1.67 -4.66
C THR A 67 7.20 -1.77 -4.47
N VAL A 68 6.73 -2.24 -3.31
CA VAL A 68 5.30 -2.33 -3.02
C VAL A 68 4.72 -0.95 -2.72
N ILE A 69 5.40 -0.14 -1.92
CA ILE A 69 4.97 1.24 -1.62
C ILE A 69 4.84 2.05 -2.93
N GLU A 70 5.85 1.99 -3.79
CA GLU A 70 5.81 2.66 -5.11
C GLU A 70 4.71 2.10 -6.01
N ALA A 71 4.41 0.79 -5.94
CA ALA A 71 3.32 0.20 -6.71
C ALA A 71 1.94 0.67 -6.22
N VAL A 72 1.78 0.87 -4.90
CA VAL A 72 0.55 1.43 -4.31
C VAL A 72 0.38 2.88 -4.72
N ASP A 73 1.42 3.72 -4.58
CA ASP A 73 1.39 5.12 -5.01
C ASP A 73 1.11 5.24 -6.53
N TRP A 74 1.76 4.40 -7.33
CA TRP A 74 1.48 4.33 -8.76
C TRP A 74 0.01 4.00 -9.03
N ALA A 75 -0.57 3.02 -8.33
CA ALA A 75 -1.95 2.64 -8.53
C ALA A 75 -2.90 3.79 -8.18
N ILE A 76 -2.68 4.45 -7.04
CA ILE A 76 -3.43 5.63 -6.59
C ILE A 76 -3.43 6.71 -7.68
N ASN A 77 -2.27 7.00 -8.25
CA ASN A 77 -2.09 8.09 -9.20
C ASN A 77 -2.54 7.78 -10.64
N ASN A 78 -2.67 6.50 -11.02
CA ASN A 78 -2.88 6.11 -12.42
C ASN A 78 -4.18 5.37 -12.70
N ILE A 79 -4.61 4.48 -11.79
CA ILE A 79 -5.75 3.58 -12.04
C ILE A 79 -6.87 3.70 -11.00
N CYS A 80 -6.67 4.55 -9.99
CA CYS A 80 -7.61 4.76 -8.90
C CYS A 80 -8.30 6.12 -8.98
N LYS A 81 -9.53 6.15 -8.48
CA LYS A 81 -10.32 7.34 -8.23
C LYS A 81 -10.59 7.42 -6.73
N SER A 82 -10.24 8.55 -6.12
CA SER A 82 -10.58 8.82 -4.72
C SER A 82 -12.10 8.87 -4.55
N LEU A 83 -12.60 8.10 -3.57
CA LEU A 83 -13.98 8.14 -3.13
C LEU A 83 -14.11 9.00 -1.87
N ASP A 84 -13.16 8.88 -0.95
CA ASP A 84 -13.09 9.70 0.25
C ASP A 84 -11.66 9.74 0.82
N HIS A 85 -11.37 10.75 1.63
CA HIS A 85 -10.03 11.05 2.15
C HIS A 85 -10.09 11.87 3.44
N ARG A 86 -9.27 11.53 4.43
CA ARG A 86 -9.16 12.24 5.71
C ARG A 86 -7.70 12.47 6.06
N ILE A 87 -7.42 13.66 6.58
CA ILE A 87 -6.10 14.04 7.09
C ILE A 87 -6.29 14.59 8.49
N LYS A 88 -5.55 14.04 9.47
CA LYS A 88 -5.41 14.60 10.81
C LYS A 88 -4.00 15.17 10.96
N ARG A 89 -3.91 16.46 11.28
CA ARG A 89 -2.65 17.17 11.53
C ARG A 89 -2.56 17.54 13.00
N GLY A 90 -1.66 16.88 13.72
CA GLY A 90 -1.17 17.29 15.04
C GLY A 90 0.06 18.20 14.92
N ILE A 91 0.65 18.54 16.06
CA ILE A 91 1.87 19.37 16.12
C ILE A 91 3.07 18.65 15.48
N SER A 92 3.21 17.35 15.77
CA SER A 92 4.29 16.49 15.31
C SER A 92 3.80 15.24 14.56
N CYS A 93 2.48 15.03 14.51
CA CYS A 93 1.87 13.88 13.88
C CYS A 93 1.06 14.27 12.64
N LEU A 94 1.21 13.53 11.55
CA LEU A 94 0.39 13.58 10.34
C LEU A 94 -0.16 12.18 10.08
N ARG A 95 -1.48 12.01 10.10
CA ARG A 95 -2.14 10.77 9.66
C ARG A 95 -3.05 11.04 8.47
N GLU A 96 -2.95 10.22 7.44
CA GLU A 96 -3.68 10.30 6.19
C GLU A 96 -4.36 8.97 5.90
N ILE A 97 -5.68 8.99 5.71
CA ILE A 97 -6.48 7.80 5.43
C ILE A 97 -7.29 8.05 4.16
N GLY A 98 -7.20 7.15 3.18
CA GLY A 98 -7.87 7.31 1.90
C GLY A 98 -8.62 6.06 1.45
N LEU A 99 -9.78 6.26 0.82
CA LEU A 99 -10.60 5.23 0.20
C LEU A 99 -10.68 5.47 -1.32
N PHE A 100 -10.38 4.44 -2.10
CA PHE A 100 -10.30 4.52 -3.56
C PHE A 100 -11.09 3.41 -4.24
N GLU A 101 -11.71 3.74 -5.38
CA GLU A 101 -12.17 2.77 -6.38
C GLU A 101 -11.13 2.71 -7.50
N CYS A 102 -10.60 1.53 -7.77
CA CYS A 102 -9.55 1.32 -8.77
C CYS A 102 -10.03 0.39 -9.89
N PHE A 103 -9.58 0.66 -11.11
CA PHE A 103 -9.91 -0.16 -12.27
C PHE A 103 -8.78 -0.15 -13.30
N HIS A 104 -8.38 -1.35 -13.73
CA HIS A 104 -7.55 -1.56 -14.90
C HIS A 104 -8.02 -2.85 -15.62
N PRO A 105 -7.96 -2.96 -16.97
CA PRO A 105 -8.41 -4.15 -17.69
C PRO A 105 -7.82 -5.47 -17.16
N SER A 106 -6.53 -5.48 -16.81
CA SER A 106 -5.83 -6.68 -16.31
C SER A 106 -6.18 -7.05 -14.85
N THR A 107 -6.64 -6.10 -14.05
CA THR A 107 -7.01 -6.35 -12.66
C THR A 107 -8.52 -6.47 -12.49
N GLY A 108 -9.34 -5.87 -13.36
CA GLY A 108 -10.73 -5.58 -13.06
C GLY A 108 -10.90 -4.52 -11.97
N LYS A 109 -12.13 -4.31 -11.52
CA LYS A 109 -12.45 -3.36 -10.43
C LYS A 109 -12.03 -3.90 -9.06
N PHE A 110 -11.39 -3.07 -8.26
CA PHE A 110 -11.09 -3.34 -6.85
C PHE A 110 -11.17 -2.03 -6.06
N TYR A 111 -11.09 -2.14 -4.74
CA TYR A 111 -11.09 -1.01 -3.82
C TYR A 111 -9.84 -1.06 -2.97
N MET A 112 -9.31 0.12 -2.66
CA MET A 112 -8.12 0.28 -1.84
C MET A 112 -8.45 1.21 -0.67
N VAL A 113 -8.01 0.82 0.53
CA VAL A 113 -7.92 1.71 1.68
C VAL A 113 -6.45 1.84 2.02
N PHE A 114 -5.93 3.04 2.21
CA PHE A 114 -4.58 3.22 2.78
C PHE A 114 -4.64 4.06 4.05
N ASP A 115 -3.68 3.85 4.93
CA ASP A 115 -3.48 4.53 6.20
C ASP A 115 -1.98 4.79 6.36
N GLU A 116 -1.60 6.06 6.37
CA GLU A 116 -0.23 6.50 6.54
C GLU A 116 -0.15 7.42 7.75
N GLU A 117 0.77 7.13 8.67
CA GLU A 117 1.04 7.98 9.83
C GLU A 117 2.53 8.31 9.91
N THR A 118 2.84 9.57 10.13
CA THR A 118 4.18 10.05 10.44
C THR A 118 4.15 10.77 11.78
N ASP A 119 5.07 10.40 12.68
CA ASP A 119 5.31 11.13 13.93
C ASP A 119 6.77 11.59 13.98
N ALA A 120 6.95 12.90 13.89
CA ALA A 120 8.25 13.55 13.85
C ALA A 120 8.97 13.57 15.21
N ASP A 121 8.24 13.51 16.34
CA ASP A 121 8.86 13.52 17.67
C ASP A 121 9.55 12.19 17.96
N PHE A 122 8.97 11.10 17.47
CA PHE A 122 9.51 9.75 17.63
C PHE A 122 10.32 9.28 16.41
N GLY A 123 10.30 10.04 15.32
CA GLY A 123 10.94 9.64 14.05
C GLY A 123 10.33 8.36 13.51
N SER A 124 9.02 8.16 13.71
CA SER A 124 8.30 6.96 13.31
C SER A 124 7.42 7.20 12.12
N TRP A 125 7.26 6.15 11.31
CA TRP A 125 6.41 6.13 10.14
C TRP A 125 5.67 4.81 10.08
N PHE A 126 4.40 4.84 9.73
CA PHE A 126 3.54 3.69 9.50
C PHE A 126 2.90 3.82 8.13
N PHE A 127 2.84 2.71 7.40
CA PHE A 127 2.16 2.63 6.13
C PHE A 127 1.39 1.33 6.03
N GLY A 128 0.07 1.42 5.94
CA GLY A 128 -0.84 0.30 5.79
C GLY A 128 -1.74 0.46 4.57
N PHE A 129 -2.11 -0.65 3.94
CA PHE A 129 -3.11 -0.66 2.88
C PHE A 129 -3.89 -1.98 2.82
N ASP A 130 -5.18 -1.88 2.49
CA ASP A 130 -6.08 -3.00 2.21
C ASP A 130 -6.54 -2.97 0.75
N LEU A 131 -6.54 -4.13 0.12
CA LEU A 131 -6.98 -4.35 -1.25
C LEU A 131 -8.11 -5.37 -1.27
N THR A 132 -9.27 -4.99 -1.81
CA THR A 132 -10.45 -5.85 -1.80
C THR A 132 -11.31 -5.72 -3.04
N ARG A 133 -12.09 -6.78 -3.35
CA ARG A 133 -13.12 -6.74 -4.40
C ARG A 133 -14.46 -6.24 -3.89
N SER A 134 -14.64 -6.14 -2.58
CA SER A 134 -15.90 -5.73 -1.96
C SER A 134 -15.85 -4.25 -1.57
N ARG A 135 -16.74 -3.45 -2.18
CA ARG A 135 -16.93 -2.05 -1.81
C ARG A 135 -17.33 -1.89 -0.34
N GLU A 136 -18.26 -2.73 0.11
CA GLU A 136 -18.78 -2.70 1.47
C GLU A 136 -17.66 -2.96 2.50
N LYS A 137 -16.75 -3.90 2.21
CA LYS A 137 -15.60 -4.15 3.10
C LYS A 137 -14.66 -2.93 3.16
N ALA A 138 -14.37 -2.32 2.01
CA ALA A 138 -13.51 -1.13 1.97
C ALA A 138 -14.14 0.06 2.69
N GLU A 139 -15.43 0.34 2.47
CA GLU A 139 -16.15 1.40 3.15
C GLU A 139 -16.26 1.16 4.67
N LYS A 140 -16.42 -0.10 5.09
CA LYS A 140 -16.43 -0.46 6.51
C LYS A 140 -15.06 -0.20 7.16
N LEU A 141 -13.99 -0.73 6.57
CA LEU A 141 -12.63 -0.53 7.09
C LEU A 141 -12.26 0.95 7.15
N PHE A 142 -12.57 1.71 6.09
CA PHE A 142 -12.33 3.15 6.06
C PHE A 142 -13.04 3.89 7.20
N LYS A 143 -14.29 3.50 7.54
CA LYS A 143 -15.01 4.08 8.68
C LYS A 143 -14.34 3.73 10.01
N GLU A 144 -13.96 2.47 10.20
CA GLU A 144 -13.26 2.02 11.41
C GLU A 144 -11.97 2.82 11.62
N LEU A 145 -11.16 3.02 10.58
CA LEU A 145 -9.93 3.81 10.65
C LEU A 145 -10.18 5.30 10.93
N ILE A 146 -11.28 5.87 10.42
CA ILE A 146 -11.64 7.26 10.72
C ILE A 146 -12.12 7.42 12.15
N GLU A 147 -12.84 6.45 12.71
CA GLU A 147 -13.27 6.49 14.11
C GLU A 147 -12.06 6.49 15.06
N GLU A 148 -10.94 5.88 14.68
CA GLU A 148 -9.67 5.97 15.41
C GLU A 148 -8.98 7.35 15.29
N LEU A 149 -9.38 8.19 14.33
CA LEU A 149 -8.89 9.56 14.22
C LEU A 149 -9.58 10.52 15.19
N GLU A 150 -10.72 10.19 15.76
CA GLU A 150 -11.50 11.07 16.66
C GLU A 150 -11.03 10.98 18.11
#